data_AF-A0A8C3SC17-F1
#
_entry.id   AF-A0A8C3SC17-F1
#
_cell.length_a   1.000
_cell.length_b   1.000
_cell.length_c   1.000
_cell.angle_alpha   90.00
_cell.angle_beta   90.00
_cell.angle_gamma   90.00
#
_symmetry.space_group_name_H-M   'P 1'
#
loop_
_entity.id
_entity.type
_entity.pdbx_description
1 polymer ?
#
loop_
_entity_poly.entity_id
_entity_poly.type
_entity_poly.pdbx_seq_one_letter_code
_entity_poly.pdbx_strand_id
1 'polypeptide(L)'
;MAVSALQLGELALHGAAFLCGVVCASALTVTQGEFGGRCILYGSVDKNGSALALSHFSNISLCYFVAAISILIAVYCFAVLLYGIYSCCMDERQWDHTWLTVNLAVSAVILFFLLVSACILRVGMDTLCSSILQTKLVKSCQEAQHAQWFPQYNAARFYDNLYSAEAAAWVNFFFWCLLLVLLLMQRRRGAPFQLLQRNDPEWSSETDAIFGARPQRP
;
A
#
# COMPACT_ATOMS: atom_id res chain seq x y z
N MET A 1 25.83 17.32 0.24
CA MET A 1 24.58 16.55 0.06
C MET A 1 24.66 15.29 0.90
N ALA A 2 23.96 15.23 2.04
CA ALA A 2 23.78 13.97 2.76
C ALA A 2 22.27 13.76 2.88
N VAL A 3 21.70 13.03 1.91
CA VAL A 3 20.36 12.46 2.07
C VAL A 3 20.45 11.59 3.32
N SER A 4 19.60 11.85 4.30
CA SER A 4 19.62 11.03 5.51
C SER A 4 19.23 9.61 5.13
N ALA A 5 19.86 8.59 5.73
CA ALA A 5 19.51 7.19 5.49
C ALA A 5 18.00 6.92 5.68
N LEU A 6 17.36 7.74 6.51
CA LEU A 6 15.92 7.72 6.79
C LEU A 6 15.07 8.18 5.60
N GLN A 7 15.46 9.27 4.93
CA GLN A 7 14.79 9.76 3.71
C GLN A 7 14.96 8.78 2.54
N LEU A 8 16.16 8.20 2.42
CA LEU A 8 16.40 7.19 1.38
C LEU A 8 15.54 5.93 1.61
N GLY A 9 15.40 5.50 2.87
CA GLY A 9 14.53 4.39 3.24
C GLY A 9 13.05 4.67 2.96
N GLU A 10 12.57 5.87 3.26
CA GLU A 10 11.20 6.31 2.96
C GLU A 10 10.92 6.28 1.44
N LEU A 11 11.82 6.85 0.64
CA LEU A 11 11.69 6.85 -0.82
C LEU A 11 11.72 5.43 -1.40
N ALA A 12 12.60 4.57 -0.89
CA ALA A 12 12.70 3.17 -1.31
C ALA A 12 11.42 2.38 -0.99
N LEU A 13 10.83 2.58 0.19
CA LEU A 13 9.58 1.93 0.58
C LEU A 13 8.40 2.42 -0.27
N HIS A 14 8.31 3.72 -0.58
CA HIS A 14 7.29 4.22 -1.49
C HIS A 14 7.43 3.64 -2.90
N GLY A 15 8.66 3.46 -3.39
CA GLY A 15 8.94 2.77 -4.65
C GLY A 15 8.50 1.31 -4.64
N ALA A 16 8.82 0.58 -3.58
CA ALA A 16 8.40 -0.82 -3.43
C ALA A 16 6.86 -0.95 -3.33
N ALA A 17 6.22 -0.08 -2.54
CA ALA A 17 4.77 -0.03 -2.40
C ALA A 17 4.07 0.31 -3.72
N PHE A 18 4.64 1.21 -4.52
CA PHE A 18 4.15 1.51 -5.87
C PHE A 18 4.17 0.27 -6.77
N LEU A 19 5.29 -0.46 -6.82
CA LEU A 19 5.41 -1.67 -7.62
C LEU A 19 4.41 -2.75 -7.16
N CYS A 20 4.26 -2.97 -5.86
CA CYS A 20 3.28 -3.92 -5.33
C CYS A 20 1.83 -3.53 -5.68
N GLY A 21 1.50 -2.23 -5.61
CA GLY A 21 0.19 -1.72 -6.02
C GLY A 21 -0.11 -1.98 -7.50
N VAL A 22 0.86 -1.74 -8.38
CA VAL A 22 0.75 -2.00 -9.83
C VAL A 22 0.62 -3.49 -10.13
N VAL A 23 1.40 -4.33 -9.47
CA VAL A 23 1.32 -5.80 -9.63
C VAL A 23 -0.06 -6.31 -9.20
N CYS A 24 -0.56 -5.87 -8.04
CA CYS A 24 -1.89 -6.24 -7.56
C CYS A 24 -2.99 -5.81 -8.56
N ALA A 25 -2.97 -4.54 -9.00
CA ALA A 25 -3.96 -4.02 -9.94
C ALA A 25 -3.92 -4.72 -11.31
N SER A 26 -2.73 -4.98 -11.85
CA SER A 26 -2.56 -5.65 -13.14
C SER A 26 -2.99 -7.11 -13.09
N ALA A 27 -2.62 -7.86 -12.06
CA ALA A 27 -3.06 -9.25 -11.86
C ALA A 27 -4.59 -9.35 -11.74
N LEU A 28 -5.24 -8.40 -11.03
CA LEU A 28 -6.69 -8.33 -10.94
C LEU A 28 -7.35 -7.94 -12.27
N THR A 29 -6.73 -7.04 -13.03
CA THR A 29 -7.26 -6.62 -14.35
C THR A 29 -7.14 -7.75 -15.38
N VAL A 30 -6.02 -8.48 -15.38
CA VAL A 30 -5.82 -9.64 -16.27
C VAL A 30 -6.84 -10.72 -15.95
N THR A 31 -7.02 -11.05 -14.67
CA THR A 31 -8.03 -12.05 -14.26
C THR A 31 -9.44 -11.60 -14.62
N GLN A 32 -9.81 -10.33 -14.42
CA GLN A 32 -11.10 -9.82 -14.88
C GLN A 32 -11.24 -9.93 -16.41
N GLY A 33 -10.19 -9.63 -17.17
CA GLY A 33 -10.18 -9.76 -18.63
C GLY A 33 -10.42 -11.20 -19.11
N GLU A 34 -9.79 -12.19 -18.46
CA GLU A 34 -9.96 -13.61 -18.77
C GLU A 34 -11.40 -14.10 -18.57
N PHE A 35 -12.14 -13.51 -17.64
CA PHE A 35 -13.54 -13.83 -17.34
C PHE A 35 -14.55 -12.82 -17.92
N GLY A 36 -14.18 -12.13 -19.00
CA GLY A 36 -15.10 -11.25 -19.75
C GLY A 36 -15.50 -9.98 -18.99
N GLY A 37 -14.61 -9.43 -18.18
CA GLY A 37 -14.80 -8.20 -17.41
C GLY A 37 -15.56 -8.37 -16.09
N ARG A 38 -15.75 -9.61 -15.62
CA ARG A 38 -16.50 -9.92 -14.38
C ARG A 38 -15.55 -10.23 -13.23
N CYS A 39 -16.00 -9.92 -12.01
CA CYS A 39 -15.28 -10.23 -10.79
C CYS A 39 -15.45 -11.71 -10.42
N ILE A 40 -14.36 -12.48 -10.43
CA ILE A 40 -14.35 -13.89 -10.01
C ILE A 40 -14.27 -14.06 -8.48
N LEU A 41 -13.86 -13.02 -7.76
CA LEU A 41 -13.77 -13.02 -6.30
C LEU A 41 -15.13 -13.36 -5.68
N TYR A 42 -15.20 -14.31 -4.74
CA TYR A 42 -16.45 -14.85 -4.17
C TYR A 42 -17.40 -15.51 -5.20
N GLY A 43 -16.89 -15.90 -6.36
CA GLY A 43 -17.68 -16.62 -7.35
C GLY A 43 -18.04 -18.03 -6.87
N SER A 44 -19.27 -18.48 -7.13
CA SER A 44 -19.64 -19.88 -6.94
C SER A 44 -19.55 -20.60 -8.29
N VAL A 45 -19.00 -21.81 -8.26
CA VAL A 45 -18.80 -22.66 -9.43
C VAL A 45 -19.71 -23.88 -9.28
N ASP A 46 -20.58 -24.11 -10.26
CA ASP A 46 -21.31 -25.36 -10.39
C ASP A 46 -20.74 -26.24 -11.50
N LYS A 47 -21.11 -27.51 -11.44
CA LYS A 47 -20.77 -28.49 -12.45
C LYS A 47 -21.76 -28.43 -13.61
N ASN A 48 -21.28 -28.10 -14.81
CA ASN A 48 -22.05 -28.28 -16.04
C ASN A 48 -21.41 -29.40 -16.89
N GLY A 49 -21.84 -30.64 -16.63
CA GLY A 49 -21.27 -31.83 -17.28
C GLY A 49 -19.84 -32.14 -16.80
N SER A 50 -18.88 -32.15 -17.73
CA SER A 50 -17.43 -32.31 -17.45
C SER A 50 -16.69 -30.98 -17.28
N ALA A 51 -17.40 -29.85 -17.43
CA ALA A 51 -16.82 -28.51 -17.34
C ALA A 51 -17.29 -27.78 -16.07
N LEU A 52 -16.45 -26.86 -15.60
CA LEU A 52 -16.75 -25.93 -14.52
C LEU A 52 -17.51 -24.73 -15.09
N ALA A 53 -18.67 -24.40 -14.54
CA ALA A 53 -19.45 -23.24 -14.92
C ALA A 53 -19.56 -22.27 -13.73
N LEU A 54 -19.31 -20.98 -13.99
CA LEU A 54 -19.52 -19.93 -12.99
C LEU A 54 -21.02 -19.63 -12.89
N SER A 55 -21.61 -20.03 -11.78
CA SER A 55 -23.06 -19.88 -11.52
C SER A 55 -23.39 -18.54 -10.90
N HIS A 56 -22.54 -18.08 -9.99
CA HIS A 56 -22.72 -16.82 -9.31
C HIS A 56 -21.45 -15.99 -9.45
N PHE A 57 -21.60 -14.79 -10.02
CA PHE A 57 -20.57 -13.76 -9.97
C PHE A 57 -20.85 -12.88 -8.75
N SER A 58 -19.81 -12.56 -7.99
CA SER A 58 -19.98 -11.61 -6.90
C SER A 58 -20.22 -10.19 -7.43
N ASN A 59 -20.66 -9.30 -6.55
CA ASN A 59 -20.90 -7.91 -6.89
C ASN A 59 -19.63 -7.28 -7.48
N ILE A 60 -19.75 -6.74 -8.71
CA ILE A 60 -18.68 -6.05 -9.44
C ILE A 60 -18.02 -4.95 -8.60
N SER A 61 -18.75 -4.36 -7.65
CA SER A 61 -18.27 -3.33 -6.74
C SER A 61 -17.07 -3.75 -5.89
N LEU A 62 -16.91 -5.04 -5.54
CA LEU A 62 -15.81 -5.50 -4.69
C LEU A 62 -14.48 -5.52 -5.43
N CYS A 63 -14.45 -6.07 -6.64
CA CYS A 63 -13.26 -6.02 -7.48
C CYS A 63 -12.90 -4.59 -7.86
N TYR A 64 -13.91 -3.76 -8.17
CA TYR A 64 -13.70 -2.35 -8.48
C TYR A 64 -13.13 -1.59 -7.27
N PHE A 65 -13.62 -1.89 -6.05
CA PHE A 65 -13.09 -1.32 -4.83
C PHE A 65 -11.60 -1.66 -4.63
N VAL A 66 -11.22 -2.94 -4.72
CA VAL A 66 -9.82 -3.36 -4.56
C VAL A 66 -8.92 -2.75 -5.64
N ALA A 67 -9.38 -2.72 -6.89
CA ALA A 67 -8.64 -2.12 -8.00
C ALA A 67 -8.49 -0.59 -7.83
N ALA A 68 -9.57 0.12 -7.50
CA ALA A 68 -9.56 1.57 -7.31
C ALA A 68 -8.65 1.98 -6.15
N ILE A 69 -8.72 1.27 -5.02
CA ILE A 69 -7.83 1.51 -3.87
C ILE A 69 -6.37 1.29 -4.27
N SER A 70 -6.06 0.21 -4.97
CA SER A 70 -4.68 -0.08 -5.42
C SER A 70 -4.14 1.01 -6.35
N ILE A 71 -4.96 1.51 -7.27
CA ILE A 71 -4.60 2.61 -8.19
C ILE A 71 -4.41 3.92 -7.43
N LEU A 72 -5.32 4.29 -6.53
CA LEU A 72 -5.21 5.50 -5.72
C LEU A 72 -3.92 5.52 -4.90
N ILE A 73 -3.58 4.39 -4.28
CA ILE A 73 -2.35 4.23 -3.51
C ILE A 73 -1.12 4.33 -4.42
N ALA A 74 -1.15 3.73 -5.61
CA ALA A 74 -0.05 3.83 -6.56
C ALA A 74 0.17 5.28 -7.03
N VAL A 75 -0.91 6.02 -7.33
CA VAL A 75 -0.82 7.45 -7.70
C VAL A 75 -0.27 8.28 -6.54
N TYR A 76 -0.71 8.02 -5.31
CA TYR A 76 -0.16 8.67 -4.12
C TYR A 76 1.34 8.41 -3.95
N CYS A 77 1.77 7.15 -4.02
CA CYS A 77 3.19 6.79 -3.94
C CYS A 77 4.00 7.47 -5.04
N PHE A 78 3.49 7.53 -6.26
CA PHE A 78 4.15 8.21 -7.37
C PHE A 78 4.29 9.71 -7.13
N ALA A 79 3.25 10.37 -6.63
CA ALA A 79 3.31 11.80 -6.27
C ALA A 79 4.33 12.08 -5.16
N VAL A 80 4.37 11.24 -4.12
CA VAL A 80 5.36 11.36 -3.03
C VAL A 80 6.78 11.13 -3.53
N LEU A 81 6.99 10.16 -4.42
CA LEU A 81 8.29 9.91 -5.05
C LEU A 81 8.78 11.13 -5.83
N LEU A 82 7.91 11.71 -6.67
CA LEU A 82 8.24 12.92 -7.44
C LEU A 82 8.55 14.11 -6.53
N TYR A 83 7.74 14.31 -5.49
CA TYR A 83 7.97 15.37 -4.50
C TYR A 83 9.29 15.16 -3.75
N GLY A 84 9.60 13.93 -3.35
CA GLY A 84 10.86 13.57 -2.69
C GLY A 84 12.08 13.85 -3.57
N ILE A 85 12.03 13.44 -4.84
CA ILE A 85 13.09 13.73 -5.82
C ILE A 85 13.24 15.24 -6.02
N TYR A 86 12.13 15.96 -6.19
CA TYR A 86 12.13 17.42 -6.37
C TYR A 86 12.75 18.15 -5.17
N SER A 87 12.35 17.80 -3.94
CA SER A 87 12.92 18.37 -2.71
C SER A 87 14.42 18.05 -2.57
N CYS A 88 14.86 16.86 -3.01
CA CYS A 88 16.29 16.53 -3.05
C CYS A 88 17.07 17.36 -4.08
N CYS A 89 16.45 17.76 -5.19
CA CYS A 89 17.08 18.58 -6.22
C CYS A 89 17.12 20.08 -5.86
N MET A 90 16.09 20.59 -5.19
CA MET A 90 15.96 22.02 -4.86
C MET A 90 16.55 22.42 -3.50
N ASP A 91 17.07 21.45 -2.73
CA ASP A 91 17.63 21.64 -1.36
C ASP A 91 16.67 22.36 -0.38
N GLU A 92 15.37 22.38 -0.69
CA GLU A 92 14.33 22.88 0.20
C GLU A 92 13.99 21.81 1.24
N ARG A 93 14.65 21.91 2.39
CA ARG A 93 14.52 21.02 3.55
C ARG A 93 13.36 21.37 4.48
N GLN A 94 12.25 21.87 3.95
CA GLN A 94 11.10 22.29 4.76
C GLN A 94 10.09 21.16 4.93
N TRP A 95 10.53 20.06 5.55
CA TRP A 95 9.63 19.00 6.02
C TRP A 95 9.01 19.47 7.33
N ASP A 96 8.01 20.35 7.24
CA ASP A 96 7.35 20.91 8.42
C ASP A 96 6.60 19.83 9.22
N HIS A 97 6.39 20.11 10.51
CA HIS A 97 5.66 19.20 11.42
C HIS A 97 4.23 18.89 10.93
N THR A 98 3.63 19.81 10.18
CA THR A 98 2.35 19.66 9.50
C THR A 98 2.41 18.61 8.39
N TRP A 99 3.41 18.64 7.52
CA TRP A 99 3.62 17.64 6.46
C TRP A 99 3.73 16.23 7.04
N LEU A 100 4.53 16.07 8.09
CA LEU A 100 4.72 14.78 8.74
C LEU A 100 3.44 14.26 9.41
N THR A 101 2.63 15.15 10.00
CA THR A 101 1.34 14.79 10.60
C THR A 101 0.33 14.36 9.54
N VAL A 102 0.30 15.04 8.38
CA VAL A 102 -0.56 14.68 7.25
C VAL A 102 -0.16 13.31 6.69
N ASN A 103 1.13 13.06 6.43
CA ASN A 103 1.61 11.76 5.95
C ASN A 103 1.32 10.63 6.94
N LEU A 104 1.41 10.89 8.25
CA LEU A 104 1.03 9.92 9.27
C LEU A 104 -0.47 9.58 9.22
N ALA A 105 -1.33 10.59 9.08
CA ALA A 105 -2.77 10.37 8.96
C ALA A 105 -3.12 9.59 7.67
N VAL A 106 -2.55 10.00 6.54
CA VAL A 106 -2.77 9.35 5.24
C VAL A 106 -2.27 7.92 5.24
N SER A 107 -1.08 7.65 5.81
CA SER A 107 -0.55 6.27 5.91
C SER A 107 -1.43 5.36 6.77
N ALA A 108 -1.99 5.86 7.88
CA ALA A 108 -2.93 5.10 8.68
C ALA A 108 -4.23 4.75 7.91
N VAL A 109 -4.76 5.70 7.14
CA VAL A 109 -5.93 5.48 6.29
C VAL A 109 -5.63 4.47 5.18
N ILE A 110 -4.46 4.58 4.53
CA ILE A 110 -4.05 3.63 3.48
C ILE A 110 -3.88 2.23 4.04
N LEU A 111 -3.26 2.08 5.22
CA LEU A 111 -3.13 0.79 5.90
C LEU A 111 -4.49 0.11 6.15
N PHE A 112 -5.48 0.89 6.60
CA PHE A 112 -6.84 0.38 6.79
C PHE A 112 -7.43 -0.17 5.49
N PHE A 113 -7.36 0.60 4.40
CA PHE A 113 -7.89 0.16 3.11
C PHE A 113 -7.13 -1.03 2.50
N LEU A 114 -5.81 -1.10 2.69
CA LEU A 114 -4.99 -2.22 2.25
C LEU A 114 -5.32 -3.50 3.01
N LEU A 115 -5.52 -3.40 4.32
CA LEU A 115 -5.93 -4.53 5.15
C LEU A 115 -7.29 -5.06 4.69
N VAL A 116 -8.28 -4.18 4.53
CA VAL A 116 -9.61 -4.55 4.04
C VAL A 116 -9.51 -5.22 2.67
N SER A 117 -8.71 -4.66 1.76
CA SER A 117 -8.50 -5.22 0.41
C SER A 117 -7.84 -6.60 0.46
N ALA A 118 -6.81 -6.79 1.29
CA ALA A 118 -6.13 -8.07 1.46
C ALA A 118 -7.07 -9.13 2.08
N CYS A 119 -7.90 -8.75 3.05
CA CYS A 119 -8.92 -9.63 3.61
C CYS A 119 -9.96 -10.03 2.57
N ILE A 120 -10.43 -9.08 1.75
CA ILE A 120 -11.38 -9.35 0.66
C ILE A 120 -10.79 -10.34 -0.35
N LEU A 121 -9.53 -10.16 -0.75
CA LEU A 121 -8.81 -11.07 -1.65
C LEU A 121 -8.67 -12.47 -1.05
N ARG A 122 -8.21 -12.55 0.21
CA ARG A 122 -8.03 -13.82 0.92
C ARG A 122 -9.33 -14.62 1.01
N VAL A 123 -10.37 -14.02 1.58
CA VAL A 123 -11.66 -14.69 1.79
C VAL A 123 -12.35 -14.97 0.45
N GLY A 124 -12.22 -14.07 -0.52
CA GLY A 124 -12.77 -14.26 -1.87
C GLY A 124 -12.11 -15.41 -2.64
N MET A 125 -10.81 -15.65 -2.43
CA MET A 125 -10.09 -16.79 -2.99
C MET A 125 -10.44 -18.10 -2.26
N ASP A 126 -10.49 -18.08 -0.93
CA ASP A 126 -10.83 -19.25 -0.12
C ASP A 126 -12.27 -19.75 -0.41
N THR A 127 -13.23 -18.83 -0.59
CA THR A 127 -14.62 -19.17 -0.96
C THR A 127 -14.72 -19.77 -2.37
N LEU A 128 -14.03 -19.18 -3.35
CA LEU A 128 -13.95 -19.72 -4.71
C LEU A 128 -13.33 -21.13 -4.72
N CYS A 129 -12.20 -21.30 -4.02
CA CYS A 129 -11.50 -22.57 -3.87
C CYS A 129 -12.41 -23.65 -3.23
N SER A 130 -13.12 -23.29 -2.16
CA SER A 130 -14.07 -24.19 -1.51
C SER A 130 -15.20 -24.62 -2.45
N SER A 131 -15.78 -23.67 -3.21
CA SER A 131 -16.83 -23.97 -4.18
C SER A 131 -16.35 -24.90 -5.29
N ILE A 132 -15.12 -24.70 -5.79
CA ILE A 132 -14.51 -25.57 -6.80
C ILE A 132 -14.32 -26.98 -6.25
N LEU A 133 -13.77 -27.12 -5.04
CA LEU A 133 -13.54 -28.43 -4.42
C LEU A 133 -14.87 -29.18 -4.16
N GLN A 134 -15.96 -28.47 -3.88
CA GLN A 134 -17.28 -29.07 -3.71
C GLN A 134 -17.80 -29.76 -4.98
N THR A 135 -17.37 -29.34 -6.17
CA THR A 135 -17.78 -29.98 -7.44
C THR A 135 -17.18 -31.39 -7.64
N LYS A 136 -16.17 -31.78 -6.82
CA LYS A 136 -15.43 -33.05 -6.88
C LYS A 136 -14.76 -33.34 -8.24
N LEU A 137 -14.68 -32.35 -9.13
CA LEU A 137 -14.08 -32.47 -10.46
C LEU A 137 -12.54 -32.41 -10.40
N VAL A 138 -12.00 -31.73 -9.38
CA VAL A 138 -10.56 -31.55 -9.15
C VAL A 138 -10.23 -31.83 -7.69
N LYS A 139 -9.01 -32.26 -7.40
CA LYS A 139 -8.55 -32.53 -6.02
C LYS A 139 -7.90 -31.30 -5.38
N SER A 140 -7.49 -30.34 -6.20
CA SER A 140 -6.84 -29.09 -5.81
C SER A 140 -7.41 -27.91 -6.61
N CYS A 141 -7.49 -26.73 -5.99
CA CYS A 141 -7.89 -25.51 -6.69
C CYS A 141 -6.89 -25.08 -7.76
N GLN A 142 -5.62 -25.48 -7.63
CA GLN A 142 -4.61 -25.25 -8.66
C GLN A 142 -4.91 -26.09 -9.92
N GLU A 143 -5.37 -27.33 -9.76
CA GLU A 143 -5.76 -28.19 -10.89
C GLU A 143 -6.96 -27.62 -11.67
N ALA A 144 -7.77 -26.76 -11.04
CA ALA A 144 -8.89 -26.09 -11.69
C ALA A 144 -8.46 -25.12 -12.79
N GLN A 145 -7.21 -24.65 -12.79
CA GLN A 145 -6.65 -23.84 -13.88
C GLN A 145 -6.52 -24.63 -15.19
N HIS A 146 -6.41 -25.96 -15.11
CA HIS A 146 -6.25 -26.84 -16.28
C HIS A 146 -7.55 -27.57 -16.64
N ALA A 147 -8.62 -27.36 -15.87
CA ALA A 147 -9.94 -27.91 -16.16
C ALA A 147 -10.64 -27.13 -17.28
N GLN A 148 -11.59 -27.77 -17.97
CA GLN A 148 -12.42 -27.08 -18.97
C GLN A 148 -13.44 -26.17 -18.27
N TRP A 149 -13.47 -24.90 -18.67
CA TRP A 149 -14.44 -23.91 -18.21
C TRP A 149 -15.54 -23.68 -19.26
N PHE A 150 -16.77 -23.44 -18.79
CA PHE A 150 -17.93 -23.14 -19.62
C PHE A 150 -18.56 -21.80 -19.23
N PRO A 151 -18.74 -20.85 -20.18
CA PRO A 151 -18.22 -20.83 -21.56
C PRO A 151 -16.67 -20.84 -21.61
N GLN A 152 -16.06 -21.02 -22.79
CA GLN A 152 -14.60 -21.16 -22.95
C GLN A 152 -13.84 -19.87 -22.52
N TYR A 153 -13.59 -19.75 -21.22
CA TYR A 153 -12.73 -18.73 -20.65
C TYR A 153 -11.28 -19.22 -20.66
N ASN A 154 -10.34 -18.32 -20.96
CA ASN A 154 -8.91 -18.60 -20.84
C ASN A 154 -8.51 -18.56 -19.35
N ALA A 155 -8.91 -19.55 -18.58
CA ALA A 155 -8.62 -19.64 -17.14
C ALA A 155 -7.23 -20.24 -16.83
N ALA A 156 -6.32 -20.28 -17.81
CA ALA A 156 -5.07 -21.03 -17.70
C ALA A 156 -4.14 -20.54 -16.57
N ARG A 157 -4.30 -19.29 -16.08
CA ARG A 157 -3.46 -18.69 -15.03
C ARG A 157 -4.24 -17.93 -13.96
N PHE A 158 -5.55 -18.16 -13.83
CA PHE A 158 -6.36 -17.35 -12.92
C PHE A 158 -5.87 -17.44 -11.46
N TYR A 159 -5.62 -18.67 -10.97
CA TYR A 159 -5.19 -18.91 -9.59
C TYR A 159 -3.81 -18.30 -9.29
N ASP A 160 -2.83 -18.45 -10.18
CA ASP A 160 -1.50 -17.85 -10.01
C ASP A 160 -1.56 -16.32 -9.95
N ASN A 161 -2.37 -15.70 -10.81
CA ASN A 161 -2.56 -14.26 -10.81
C ASN A 161 -3.27 -13.78 -9.52
N LEU A 162 -4.30 -14.48 -9.06
CA LEU A 162 -5.00 -14.17 -7.82
C LEU A 162 -4.11 -14.36 -6.59
N TYR A 163 -3.35 -15.44 -6.54
CA TYR A 163 -2.37 -15.70 -5.48
C TYR A 163 -1.27 -14.64 -5.48
N SER A 164 -0.77 -14.25 -6.65
CA SER A 164 0.21 -13.17 -6.80
C SER A 164 -0.38 -11.82 -6.34
N ALA A 165 -1.63 -11.52 -6.65
CA ALA A 165 -2.32 -10.31 -6.19
C ALA A 165 -2.50 -10.29 -4.67
N GLU A 166 -2.92 -11.41 -4.06
CA GLU A 166 -3.02 -11.56 -2.61
C GLU A 166 -1.66 -11.36 -1.93
N ALA A 167 -0.63 -12.05 -2.41
CA ALA A 167 0.73 -11.93 -1.89
C ALA A 167 1.24 -10.49 -2.02
N ALA A 168 1.05 -9.85 -3.18
CA ALA A 168 1.41 -8.47 -3.41
C ALA A 168 0.67 -7.50 -2.47
N ALA A 169 -0.61 -7.75 -2.17
CA ALA A 169 -1.39 -6.94 -1.23
C ALA A 169 -0.84 -7.03 0.20
N TRP A 170 -0.49 -8.24 0.67
CA TRP A 170 0.13 -8.43 1.99
C TRP A 170 1.52 -7.82 2.09
N VAL A 171 2.34 -7.99 1.05
CA VAL A 171 3.67 -7.36 0.98
C VAL A 171 3.54 -5.84 0.96
N ASN A 172 2.57 -5.29 0.22
CA ASN A 172 2.29 -3.86 0.22
C ASN A 172 1.88 -3.37 1.61
N PHE A 173 0.97 -4.08 2.28
CA PHE A 173 0.58 -3.77 3.66
C PHE A 173 1.78 -3.74 4.60
N PHE A 174 2.69 -4.71 4.50
CA PHE A 174 3.92 -4.75 5.28
C PHE A 174 4.82 -3.53 5.02
N PHE A 175 5.02 -3.14 3.76
CA PHE A 175 5.78 -1.92 3.44
C PHE A 175 5.13 -0.66 4.02
N TRP A 176 3.80 -0.55 3.98
CA TRP A 176 3.08 0.55 4.61
C TRP A 176 3.20 0.56 6.14
N CYS A 177 3.27 -0.61 6.78
CA CYS A 177 3.54 -0.69 8.22
C CYS A 177 4.94 -0.18 8.56
N LEU A 178 5.95 -0.56 7.74
CA LEU A 178 7.30 -0.04 7.91
C LEU A 178 7.35 1.48 7.67
N LEU A 179 6.65 2.01 6.66
CA LEU A 179 6.53 3.45 6.44
C LEU A 179 5.92 4.16 7.64
N LEU A 180 4.84 3.63 8.21
CA LEU A 180 4.21 4.18 9.41
C LEU A 180 5.20 4.21 10.59
N VAL A 181 5.96 3.14 10.81
CA VAL A 181 6.99 3.08 11.86
C VAL A 181 8.08 4.13 11.61
N LEU A 182 8.55 4.28 10.38
CA LEU A 182 9.53 5.29 10.02
C LEU A 182 9.01 6.72 10.26
N LEU A 183 7.77 7.02 9.85
CA LEU A 183 7.11 8.31 10.09
C LEU A 183 6.92 8.58 11.58
N LEU A 184 6.58 7.56 12.38
CA LEU A 184 6.49 7.67 13.84
C LEU A 184 7.86 7.92 14.47
N MET A 185 8.91 7.24 14.00
CA MET A 185 10.29 7.47 14.46
C MET A 185 10.76 8.87 14.10
N GLN A 186 10.48 9.36 12.89
CA GLN A 186 10.73 10.74 12.49
C GLN A 186 9.97 11.72 13.39
N ARG A 187 8.70 11.46 13.70
CA ARG A 187 7.90 12.30 14.62
C ARG A 187 8.52 12.35 16.02
N ARG A 188 8.94 11.20 16.56
CA ARG A 188 9.55 11.08 17.89
C ARG A 188 10.95 11.70 17.95
N ARG A 189 11.71 11.65 16.86
CA ARG A 189 12.99 12.36 16.76
C ARG A 189 12.80 13.87 16.59
N GLY A 190 11.72 14.30 15.94
CA GLY A 190 11.35 15.72 15.79
C GLY A 190 10.69 16.34 17.02
N ALA A 191 9.97 15.55 17.83
CA ALA A 191 9.34 15.97 19.08
C ALA A 191 9.88 15.07 20.22
N PRO A 192 10.86 15.48 21.05
CA PRO A 192 11.20 16.83 21.50
C PRO A 192 12.73 17.12 21.55
N PHE A 193 13.20 18.03 20.70
CA PHE A 193 14.36 18.89 21.01
C PHE A 193 14.06 20.37 20.70
N GLN A 194 12.78 20.74 20.55
CA GLN A 194 12.37 22.13 20.37
C GLN A 194 11.93 22.83 21.67
N LEU A 195 11.84 22.13 22.81
CA LEU A 195 11.67 22.78 24.12
C LEU A 195 12.99 23.23 24.77
N LEU A 196 14.13 22.98 24.11
CA LEU A 196 15.47 23.35 24.59
C LEU A 196 16.28 24.16 23.56
N GLN A 197 15.62 24.73 22.54
CA GLN A 197 16.23 25.76 21.71
C GLN A 197 15.70 27.16 22.07
N ARG A 198 15.47 27.38 23.36
CA ARG A 198 15.50 28.71 23.98
C ARG A 198 16.95 29.18 24.17
N ASN A 199 17.73 29.02 23.10
CA ASN A 199 19.06 29.59 22.92
C ASN A 199 19.10 30.24 21.52
N ASP A 200 17.96 30.84 21.13
CA ASP A 200 17.94 31.89 20.13
C ASP A 200 18.80 33.04 20.65
N PRO A 201 19.79 33.54 19.87
CA PRO A 201 20.62 34.67 20.27
C PRO A 201 19.82 35.97 20.48
N GLU A 202 18.56 36.01 20.02
CA GLU A 202 17.61 37.10 20.31
C GLU A 202 17.16 37.15 21.78
N TRP A 203 17.12 36.02 22.50
CA TRP A 203 16.79 36.04 23.93
C TRP A 203 17.97 36.53 24.79
N SER A 204 19.21 36.26 24.36
CA SER A 204 20.41 36.75 25.04
C SER A 204 20.56 38.27 24.96
N SER A 205 20.12 38.91 23.87
CA SER A 205 20.22 40.37 23.73
C SER A 205 19.24 41.12 24.63
N GLU A 206 18.05 40.57 24.89
CA GLU A 206 17.10 41.20 25.83
C GLU A 206 17.56 41.07 27.29
N THR A 207 18.20 39.96 27.66
CA THR A 207 18.80 39.82 29.00
C THR A 207 20.04 40.69 29.18
N ASP A 208 20.84 40.93 28.13
CA ASP A 208 22.00 41.84 28.21
C ASP A 208 21.59 43.31 28.36
N ALA A 209 20.43 43.70 27.80
CA ALA A 209 19.87 45.05 28.00
C ALA A 209 19.36 45.29 29.44
N ILE A 210 18.93 44.23 30.13
CA ILE A 210 18.36 44.32 31.48
C ILE A 210 19.43 44.13 32.57
N PHE A 211 20.42 43.25 32.35
CA PHE A 211 21.39 42.87 33.39
C PHE A 211 22.79 43.47 33.21
N GLY A 212 23.07 44.13 32.09
CA GLY A 212 24.36 44.77 31.82
C GLY A 212 25.50 43.78 31.63
N ALA A 213 26.33 44.01 30.61
CA ALA A 213 27.48 43.17 30.31
C ALA A 213 28.37 42.96 31.54
N ARG A 214 28.58 41.70 31.95
CA ARG A 214 29.58 41.38 32.99
C ARG A 214 30.98 41.71 32.45
N PRO A 215 31.79 42.48 33.18
CA PRO A 215 33.16 42.75 32.74
C PRO A 215 33.99 41.46 32.79
N GLN A 216 34.58 41.10 31.65
CA GLN A 216 35.72 40.18 31.62
C GLN A 216 36.85 40.83 32.43
N ARG A 217 37.27 40.16 33.51
CA ARG A 217 38.48 40.53 34.26
C ARG A 217 39.70 39.90 33.58
N PRO A 218 40.85 40.60 33.63
CA PRO A 218 42.01 40.40 32.76
C PRO A 218 42.73 39.07 32.93
#